data_AF-A0A8I1KGR8-F1
#
_entry.id   AF-A0A8I1KGR8-F1
#
_cell.length_a   1.000
_cell.length_b   1.000
_cell.length_c   1.000
_cell.angle_alpha   90.00
_cell.angle_beta   90.00
_cell.angle_gamma   90.00
#
_symmetry.space_group_name_H-M   'P 1'
#
loop_
_entity.id
_entity.type
_entity.pdbx_description
1 polymer ?
#
loop_
_entity_poly.entity_id
_entity_poly.type
_entity_poly.pdbx_seq_one_letter_code
_entity_poly.pdbx_strand_id
1 'polypeptide(L)'
;MLNIRDLKIELLRDDQAELLFQLDELTVGKGEVVTLMGPSGVGKSTLLRWVLGEPLVNFRIQGQLSLNGEDISGKSIAQRKLAMMFQKGGLFPHLTIEENCLFAQKPRSNLHRIEQKERALTMLKALGLEDKWAVYPDSLSGGQYARVALLCSLLAEPQAMLLDEPFSSLDAGLREDVRQWTFALLQEREIPTLLVTHDTADACGRVIEMRGESVNV
;
A
#
# COMPACT_ATOMS: atom_id res chain seq x y z
N MET A 1 9.97 -7.67 -8.06
CA MET A 1 10.30 -8.52 -6.90
C MET A 1 10.78 -7.64 -5.78
N LEU A 2 10.07 -7.66 -4.65
CA LEU A 2 10.44 -6.97 -3.40
C LEU A 2 11.10 -7.99 -2.47
N ASN A 3 12.22 -7.65 -1.85
CA ASN A 3 12.89 -8.54 -0.88
C ASN A 3 13.28 -7.77 0.39
N ILE A 4 12.96 -8.34 1.54
CA ILE A 4 13.30 -7.86 2.88
C ILE A 4 14.16 -8.94 3.54
N ARG A 5 15.30 -8.55 4.11
CA ARG A 5 16.22 -9.48 4.80
C ARG A 5 16.69 -8.93 6.14
N ASP A 6 16.95 -9.84 7.07
CA ASP A 6 17.54 -9.57 8.38
C ASP A 6 16.82 -8.43 9.12
N LEU A 7 15.49 -8.38 9.00
CA LEU A 7 14.69 -7.29 9.53
C LEU A 7 14.48 -7.48 11.02
N LYS A 8 14.83 -6.45 11.79
CA LYS A 8 14.55 -6.34 13.22
C LYS A 8 13.92 -4.97 13.51
N ILE A 9 12.73 -4.97 14.10
CA ILE A 9 12.02 -3.76 14.52
C ILE A 9 11.92 -3.74 16.04
N GLU A 10 12.53 -2.73 16.66
CA GLU A 10 12.50 -2.49 18.10
C GLU A 10 11.79 -1.17 18.40
N LEU A 11 10.91 -1.16 19.40
CA LEU A 11 10.27 0.03 19.94
C LEU A 11 11.15 0.60 21.05
N LEU A 12 11.40 1.92 20.99
CA LEU A 12 12.18 2.62 22.00
C LEU A 12 11.24 3.27 23.03
N ARG A 13 11.38 2.90 24.31
CA ARG A 13 10.63 3.47 25.45
C ARG A 13 11.57 3.66 26.64
N ASP A 14 11.65 4.87 27.19
CA ASP A 14 12.35 5.17 28.45
C ASP A 14 13.72 4.46 28.59
N ASP A 15 14.58 4.63 27.57
CA ASP A 15 15.91 4.01 27.42
C ASP A 15 15.98 2.48 27.24
N GLN A 16 14.84 1.82 27.09
CA GLN A 16 14.74 0.40 26.74
C GLN A 16 14.32 0.20 25.28
N ALA A 17 14.86 -0.85 24.66
CA ALA A 17 14.46 -1.34 23.34
C ALA A 17 13.67 -2.64 23.50
N GLU A 18 12.40 -2.63 23.11
CA GLU A 18 11.50 -3.78 23.12
C GLU A 18 11.41 -4.34 21.70
N LEU A 19 11.74 -5.62 21.51
CA LEU A 19 11.58 -6.27 20.21
C LEU A 19 10.09 -6.38 19.88
N LEU A 20 9.66 -5.79 18.75
CA LEU A 20 8.29 -5.93 18.27
C LEU A 20 8.15 -7.07 17.26
N PHE A 21 9.12 -7.18 16.35
CA PHE A 21 9.06 -8.11 15.24
C PHE A 21 10.46 -8.34 14.66
N GLN A 22 10.71 -9.58 14.25
CA GLN A 22 11.88 -9.94 13.46
C GLN A 22 11.51 -10.93 12.35
N LEU A 23 12.26 -10.85 11.26
CA LEU A 23 12.06 -11.63 10.04
C LEU A 23 13.41 -11.83 9.35
N ASP A 24 13.73 -13.09 9.03
CA ASP A 24 14.98 -13.45 8.36
C ASP A 24 14.94 -13.10 6.87
N GLU A 25 13.94 -13.57 6.13
CA GLU A 25 13.75 -13.24 4.72
C GLU A 25 12.27 -13.21 4.32
N LEU A 26 11.89 -12.19 3.56
CA LEU A 26 10.60 -12.14 2.87
C LEU A 26 10.80 -11.65 1.44
N THR A 27 10.55 -12.55 0.50
CA THR A 27 10.45 -12.21 -0.93
C THR A 27 8.99 -12.15 -1.38
N VAL A 28 8.65 -11.10 -2.13
CA VAL A 28 7.38 -10.95 -2.84
C VAL A 28 7.66 -10.88 -4.34
N GLY A 29 7.22 -11.90 -5.04
CA GLY A 29 7.31 -12.06 -6.48
C GLY A 29 6.49 -11.03 -7.25
N LYS A 30 6.74 -10.95 -8.55
CA LYS A 30 5.97 -10.09 -9.46
C LYS A 30 4.51 -10.53 -9.51
N GLY A 31 3.59 -9.59 -9.32
CA GLY A 31 2.15 -9.86 -9.27
C GLY A 31 1.72 -10.69 -8.07
N GLU A 32 2.64 -11.04 -7.16
CA GLU A 32 2.33 -11.74 -5.92
C GLU A 32 1.81 -10.74 -4.90
N VAL A 33 0.75 -11.14 -4.19
CA VAL A 33 0.30 -10.50 -2.96
C VAL A 33 0.72 -11.40 -1.80
N VAL A 34 1.49 -10.85 -0.86
CA VAL A 34 1.74 -11.49 0.44
C VAL A 34 0.93 -10.74 1.49
N THR A 35 0.16 -11.49 2.27
CA THR A 35 -0.68 -10.95 3.34
C THR A 35 -0.01 -11.13 4.69
N LEU A 36 0.19 -10.03 5.41
CA LEU A 36 0.66 -9.96 6.78
C LEU A 36 -0.54 -9.85 7.72
N MET A 37 -0.78 -10.88 8.52
CA MET A 37 -1.86 -10.93 9.50
C MET A 37 -1.30 -10.99 10.91
N GLY A 38 -2.03 -10.48 11.90
CA GLY A 38 -1.61 -10.55 13.30
C GLY A 38 -2.37 -9.56 14.17
N PRO A 39 -2.25 -9.65 15.51
CA PRO A 39 -2.96 -8.76 16.42
C PRO A 39 -2.58 -7.29 16.24
N SER A 40 -3.44 -6.39 16.68
CA SER A 40 -3.14 -4.95 16.72
C SER A 40 -1.90 -4.69 17.57
N GLY A 41 -1.01 -3.82 17.08
CA GLY A 41 0.22 -3.46 17.79
C GLY A 41 1.46 -4.31 17.51
N VAL A 42 1.37 -5.41 16.76
CA VAL A 42 2.52 -6.29 16.42
C VAL A 42 3.52 -5.69 15.41
N GLY A 43 3.30 -4.45 14.97
CA GLY A 43 4.24 -3.76 14.05
C GLY A 43 3.96 -3.90 12.56
N LYS A 44 2.80 -4.45 12.14
CA LYS A 44 2.38 -4.55 10.72
C LYS A 44 2.49 -3.21 9.95
N SER A 45 1.81 -2.17 10.43
CA SER A 45 1.86 -0.85 9.81
C SER A 45 3.24 -0.21 9.93
N THR A 46 3.97 -0.48 11.02
CA THR A 46 5.37 -0.03 11.18
C THR A 46 6.28 -0.63 10.11
N LEU A 47 6.10 -1.93 9.80
CA LEU A 47 6.80 -2.60 8.70
C LEU A 47 6.49 -1.93 7.36
N LEU A 48 5.22 -1.71 7.02
CA LEU A 48 4.87 -1.02 5.77
C LEU A 48 5.49 0.38 5.69
N ARG A 49 5.45 1.16 6.78
CA ARG A 49 6.04 2.51 6.83
C ARG A 49 7.57 2.49 6.70
N TRP A 50 8.24 1.50 7.28
CA TRP A 50 9.67 1.30 7.07
C TRP A 50 10.00 0.92 5.62
N VAL A 51 9.23 0.02 5.01
CA VAL A 51 9.36 -0.35 3.59
C VAL A 51 9.13 0.87 2.70
N LEU A 52 8.16 1.73 3.04
CA LEU A 52 7.92 3.01 2.35
C LEU A 52 9.11 3.96 2.43
N GLY A 53 9.90 3.89 3.51
CA GLY A 53 11.04 4.77 3.77
C GLY A 53 10.71 5.96 4.67
N GLU A 54 9.66 5.84 5.49
CA GLU A 54 9.29 6.86 6.46
C GLU A 54 10.28 6.90 7.64
N PRO A 55 10.73 8.09 8.09
CA PRO A 55 11.55 8.22 9.29
C PRO A 55 10.71 7.97 10.56
N LEU A 56 10.99 6.85 11.25
CA LEU A 56 10.24 6.41 12.43
C LEU A 56 11.02 6.71 13.72
N VAL A 57 10.66 7.80 14.40
CA VAL A 57 11.44 8.38 15.52
C VAL A 57 11.53 7.53 16.79
N ASN A 58 10.52 6.71 17.08
CA ASN A 58 10.47 5.89 18.29
C ASN A 58 10.86 4.43 18.03
N PHE A 59 11.51 4.16 16.90
CA PHE A 59 11.85 2.80 16.49
C PHE A 59 13.33 2.70 16.13
N ARG A 60 13.95 1.60 16.52
CA ARG A 60 15.23 1.16 15.96
C ARG A 60 14.95 0.03 14.98
N ILE A 61 15.25 0.25 13.71
CA ILE A 61 15.00 -0.72 12.65
C ILE A 61 16.29 -1.05 11.93
N GLN A 62 16.59 -2.34 11.85
CA GLN A 62 17.72 -2.92 11.10
C GLN A 62 17.16 -3.87 10.05
N GLY A 63 17.85 -4.00 8.92
CA GLY A 63 17.46 -4.88 7.84
C GLY A 63 17.82 -4.32 6.47
N GLN A 64 17.71 -5.16 5.45
CA GLN A 64 17.96 -4.82 4.07
C GLN A 64 16.68 -4.89 3.27
N LEU A 65 16.48 -3.91 2.38
CA LEU A 65 15.34 -3.82 1.49
C LEU A 65 15.83 -3.65 0.06
N SER A 66 15.42 -4.56 -0.82
CA SER A 66 15.71 -4.45 -2.25
C SER A 66 14.44 -4.56 -3.09
N LEU A 67 14.44 -3.87 -4.23
CA LEU A 67 13.37 -3.91 -5.21
C LEU A 67 13.96 -4.13 -6.58
N ASN A 68 13.53 -5.20 -7.25
CA ASN A 68 14.01 -5.60 -8.58
C ASN A 68 15.55 -5.74 -8.64
N GLY A 69 16.16 -6.24 -7.56
CA GLY A 69 17.60 -6.45 -7.44
C GLY A 69 18.39 -5.20 -7.05
N GLU A 70 17.75 -4.05 -6.88
CA GLU A 70 18.38 -2.82 -6.42
C GLU A 70 18.16 -2.61 -4.92
N ASP A 71 19.22 -2.35 -4.15
CA ASP A 71 19.10 -1.95 -2.75
C ASP A 71 18.46 -0.55 -2.65
N ILE A 72 17.38 -0.47 -1.86
CA ILE A 72 16.61 0.75 -1.64
C ILE A 72 16.54 1.15 -0.16
N SER A 73 17.28 0.48 0.72
CA SER A 73 17.25 0.67 2.18
C SER A 73 17.56 2.11 2.60
N GLY A 74 18.53 2.75 1.92
CA GLY A 74 18.95 4.15 2.19
C GLY A 74 18.24 5.21 1.34
N LYS A 75 17.32 4.81 0.45
CA LYS A 75 16.67 5.75 -0.48
C LYS A 75 15.50 6.49 0.18
N SER A 76 15.28 7.73 -0.25
CA SER A 76 14.10 8.50 0.15
C SER A 76 12.81 7.90 -0.43
N ILE A 77 11.66 8.21 0.18
CA ILE A 77 10.33 7.71 -0.24
C ILE A 77 10.13 7.86 -1.77
N ALA A 78 10.44 9.04 -2.32
CA ALA A 78 10.27 9.33 -3.74
C ALA A 78 11.19 8.47 -4.64
N GLN A 79 12.37 8.09 -4.15
CA GLN A 79 13.35 7.28 -4.89
C GLN A 79 13.03 5.77 -4.86
N ARG A 80 12.24 5.30 -3.88
CA ARG A 80 11.88 3.87 -3.74
C ARG A 80 10.84 3.41 -4.76
N LYS A 81 10.12 4.34 -5.42
CA LYS A 81 9.10 4.06 -6.45
C LYS A 81 7.98 3.12 -5.96
N LEU A 82 7.66 3.20 -4.67
CA LEU A 82 6.57 2.45 -4.03
C LEU A 82 5.30 3.30 -3.99
N ALA A 83 4.14 2.68 -3.94
CA ALA A 83 2.91 3.35 -3.53
C ALA A 83 2.37 2.68 -2.26
N MET A 84 1.78 3.49 -1.39
CA MET A 84 1.13 3.02 -0.17
C MET A 84 -0.31 3.50 -0.15
N MET A 85 -1.22 2.61 0.21
CA MET A 85 -2.57 2.97 0.65
C MET A 85 -2.61 2.86 2.17
N PHE A 86 -2.84 4.00 2.82
CA PHE A 86 -3.02 4.07 4.26
C PHE A 86 -4.47 3.75 4.63
N GLN A 87 -4.68 3.22 5.84
CA GLN A 87 -6.02 3.01 6.39
C GLN A 87 -6.84 4.32 6.45
N LYS A 88 -6.17 5.46 6.66
CA LYS A 88 -6.78 6.80 6.67
C LYS A 88 -5.91 7.80 5.91
N GLY A 89 -6.54 8.67 5.12
CA GLY A 89 -5.87 9.68 4.31
C GLY A 89 -5.48 9.18 2.93
N GLY A 90 -4.64 9.96 2.22
CA GLY A 90 -4.13 9.60 0.89
C GLY A 90 -4.66 10.44 -0.26
N LEU A 91 -5.65 11.31 -0.02
CA LEU A 91 -6.11 12.32 -0.98
C LEU A 91 -5.81 13.73 -0.49
N PHE A 92 -5.48 14.63 -1.42
CA PHE A 92 -5.37 16.06 -1.18
C PHE A 92 -6.77 16.67 -1.08
N PRO A 93 -7.17 17.20 0.09
CA PRO A 93 -8.55 17.65 0.33
C PRO A 93 -8.91 18.90 -0.49
N HIS A 94 -7.92 19.69 -0.87
CA HIS A 94 -8.09 20.90 -1.68
C HIS A 94 -8.14 20.64 -3.19
N LEU A 95 -7.97 19.39 -3.62
CA LEU A 95 -8.05 18.97 -5.01
C LEU A 95 -9.31 18.14 -5.23
N THR A 96 -9.95 18.29 -6.37
CA THR A 96 -11.02 17.39 -6.84
C THR A 96 -10.51 15.97 -7.05
N ILE A 97 -11.42 15.01 -7.25
CA ILE A 97 -11.04 13.61 -7.54
C ILE A 97 -10.25 13.54 -8.86
N GLU A 98 -10.68 14.26 -9.90
CA GLU A 98 -9.91 14.45 -11.14
C GLU A 98 -8.48 14.89 -10.84
N GLU A 99 -8.30 15.96 -10.09
CA GLU A 99 -6.98 16.52 -9.80
C GLU A 99 -6.13 15.58 -8.95
N ASN A 100 -6.69 14.88 -7.97
CA ASN A 100 -6.00 13.83 -7.23
C ASN A 100 -5.53 12.70 -8.15
N CYS A 101 -6.41 12.21 -9.03
CA CYS A 101 -6.09 11.12 -9.97
C CYS A 101 -5.02 11.54 -10.98
N LEU A 102 -5.07 12.77 -11.47
CA LEU A 102 -4.07 13.30 -12.40
C LEU A 102 -2.74 13.59 -11.69
N PHE A 103 -2.78 14.09 -10.46
CA PHE A 103 -1.58 14.34 -9.65
C PHE A 103 -0.84 13.04 -9.29
N ALA A 104 -1.58 11.97 -8.99
CA ALA A 104 -1.00 10.67 -8.64
C ALA A 104 -0.21 10.04 -9.81
N GLN A 105 -0.56 10.38 -11.05
CA GLN A 105 0.11 9.83 -12.23
C GLN A 105 1.49 10.47 -12.41
N LYS A 106 2.49 9.64 -12.72
CA LYS A 106 3.84 10.14 -13.01
C LYS A 106 3.79 11.07 -14.23
N PRO A 107 4.49 12.22 -14.22
CA PRO A 107 4.71 12.99 -15.42
C PRO A 107 5.58 12.18 -16.37
N ARG A 108 4.95 11.42 -17.26
CA ARG A 108 5.61 10.83 -18.42
C ARG A 108 5.66 11.92 -19.48
N SER A 109 6.86 12.21 -20.00
CA SER A 109 7.11 13.18 -21.07
C SER A 109 5.98 13.21 -22.11
N ASN A 110 5.44 14.41 -22.39
CA ASN A 110 4.47 14.74 -23.45
C ASN A 110 3.26 13.80 -23.66
N LEU A 111 2.92 12.90 -22.73
CA LEU A 111 1.67 12.14 -22.82
C LEU A 111 0.50 13.09 -22.57
N HIS A 112 -0.25 13.31 -23.65
CA HIS A 112 -1.40 14.19 -23.73
C HIS A 112 -2.33 13.93 -22.56
N ARG A 113 -2.53 14.95 -21.69
CA ARG A 113 -3.42 14.97 -20.51
C ARG A 113 -4.75 14.21 -20.68
N ILE A 114 -5.23 14.12 -21.92
CA ILE A 114 -6.38 13.31 -22.35
C ILE A 114 -6.21 11.82 -21.97
N GLU A 115 -5.10 11.18 -22.28
CA GLU A 115 -4.87 9.75 -21.99
C GLU A 115 -4.85 9.47 -20.48
N GLN A 116 -4.22 10.36 -19.70
CA GLN A 116 -4.20 10.27 -18.23
C GLN A 116 -5.61 10.37 -17.65
N LYS A 117 -6.44 11.24 -18.25
CA LYS A 117 -7.84 11.41 -17.88
C LYS A 117 -8.66 10.18 -18.25
N GLU A 118 -8.53 9.66 -19.46
CA GLU A 118 -9.24 8.47 -19.93
C GLU A 118 -8.92 7.24 -19.06
N ARG A 119 -7.63 7.04 -18.74
CA ARG A 119 -7.20 5.97 -17.84
C ARG A 119 -7.82 6.11 -16.45
N ALA A 120 -7.71 7.30 -15.85
CA ALA A 120 -8.25 7.56 -14.52
C ALA A 120 -9.77 7.37 -14.48
N LEU A 121 -10.48 7.88 -15.49
CA LEU A 121 -11.93 7.72 -15.61
C LEU A 121 -12.34 6.25 -15.79
N THR A 122 -11.58 5.48 -16.58
CA THR A 122 -11.82 4.05 -16.79
C THR A 122 -11.70 3.28 -15.47
N MET A 123 -10.64 3.55 -14.69
CA MET A 123 -10.47 2.92 -13.37
C MET A 123 -11.54 3.39 -12.38
N LEU A 124 -11.95 4.66 -12.43
CA LEU A 124 -12.96 5.20 -11.53
C LEU A 124 -14.34 4.60 -11.82
N LYS A 125 -14.66 4.39 -13.10
CA LYS A 125 -15.85 3.67 -13.55
C LYS A 125 -15.85 2.21 -13.13
N ALA A 126 -14.72 1.53 -13.18
CA ALA A 126 -14.61 0.16 -12.68
C ALA A 126 -14.91 0.05 -11.18
N LEU A 127 -14.74 1.13 -10.43
CA LEU A 127 -15.09 1.23 -9.02
C LEU A 127 -16.49 1.80 -8.77
N GLY A 128 -17.28 2.08 -9.81
CA GLY A 128 -18.63 2.66 -9.72
C GLY A 128 -18.65 4.07 -9.14
N LEU A 129 -17.67 4.90 -9.52
CA LEU A 129 -17.46 6.26 -8.99
C LEU A 129 -17.33 7.32 -10.09
N GLU A 130 -17.75 7.03 -11.32
CA GLU A 130 -17.63 7.95 -12.46
C GLU A 130 -18.34 9.30 -12.22
N ASP A 131 -19.41 9.31 -11.43
CA ASP A 131 -20.16 10.52 -11.06
C ASP A 131 -19.41 11.40 -10.04
N LYS A 132 -18.31 10.90 -9.46
CA LYS A 132 -17.48 11.63 -8.47
C LYS A 132 -16.29 12.36 -9.08
N TRP A 133 -16.12 12.30 -10.40
CA TRP A 133 -14.95 12.85 -11.09
C TRP A 133 -14.61 14.30 -10.71
N ALA A 134 -15.61 15.18 -10.63
CA ALA A 134 -15.43 16.60 -10.31
C ALA A 134 -15.69 16.96 -8.82
N VAL A 135 -15.82 15.96 -7.95
CA VAL A 135 -16.18 16.15 -6.54
C VAL A 135 -14.92 16.32 -5.68
N TYR A 136 -15.03 17.01 -4.54
CA TYR A 136 -13.95 17.10 -3.55
C TYR A 136 -13.98 15.93 -2.55
N PRO A 137 -12.83 15.48 -2.01
CA PRO A 137 -12.76 14.34 -1.08
C PRO A 137 -13.70 14.42 0.12
N ASP A 138 -13.92 15.63 0.66
CA ASP A 138 -14.78 15.84 1.84
C ASP A 138 -16.27 15.55 1.59
N SER A 139 -16.66 15.44 0.32
CA SER A 139 -18.03 15.07 -0.08
C SER A 139 -18.21 13.57 -0.29
N LEU A 140 -17.16 12.77 -0.11
CA LEU A 140 -17.21 11.31 -0.24
C LEU A 140 -17.57 10.66 1.09
N SER A 141 -18.36 9.58 1.03
CA SER A 141 -18.45 8.63 2.15
C SER A 141 -17.11 7.92 2.38
N GLY A 142 -16.90 7.33 3.56
CA GLY A 142 -15.65 6.63 3.89
C GLY A 142 -15.26 5.56 2.86
N GLY A 143 -16.21 4.72 2.41
CA GLY A 143 -15.95 3.69 1.41
C GLY A 143 -15.74 4.24 -0.01
N GLN A 144 -16.31 5.41 -0.35
CA GLN A 144 -15.98 6.10 -1.61
C GLN A 144 -14.57 6.68 -1.54
N TYR A 145 -14.21 7.32 -0.42
CA TYR A 145 -12.87 7.87 -0.20
C TYR A 145 -11.80 6.77 -0.31
N ALA A 146 -11.99 5.63 0.36
CA ALA A 146 -11.05 4.52 0.32
C ALA A 146 -10.85 3.96 -1.09
N ARG A 147 -11.92 3.79 -1.87
CA ARG A 147 -11.84 3.37 -3.28
C ARG A 147 -11.06 4.37 -4.15
N VAL A 148 -11.28 5.67 -3.96
CA VAL A 148 -10.53 6.70 -4.70
C VAL A 148 -9.05 6.71 -4.29
N ALA A 149 -8.75 6.61 -2.99
CA ALA A 149 -7.38 6.52 -2.49
C ALA A 149 -6.64 5.30 -3.07
N LEU A 150 -7.29 4.14 -3.09
CA LEU A 150 -6.76 2.93 -3.72
C LEU A 150 -6.46 3.13 -5.21
N LEU A 151 -7.41 3.72 -5.93
CA LEU A 151 -7.26 4.05 -7.35
C LEU A 151 -6.08 4.98 -7.59
N CYS A 152 -5.92 6.04 -6.80
CA CYS A 152 -4.80 6.98 -6.92
C CYS A 152 -3.46 6.27 -6.71
N SER A 153 -3.34 5.41 -5.70
CA SER A 153 -2.12 4.63 -5.45
C SER A 153 -1.80 3.68 -6.60
N LEU A 154 -2.81 3.11 -7.28
CA LEU A 154 -2.63 2.26 -8.46
C LEU A 154 -2.33 3.06 -9.75
N LEU A 155 -2.81 4.30 -9.86
CA LEU A 155 -2.51 5.20 -10.98
C LEU A 155 -1.06 5.67 -11.00
N ALA A 156 -0.40 5.68 -9.83
CA ALA A 156 1.01 6.06 -9.71
C ALA A 156 1.99 5.08 -10.39
N GLU A 157 1.50 3.93 -10.85
CA GLU A 157 2.29 2.84 -11.45
C GLU A 157 3.55 2.54 -10.62
N PRO A 158 3.34 2.08 -9.37
CA PRO A 158 4.44 1.78 -8.50
C PRO A 158 5.16 0.51 -8.96
N GLN A 159 6.42 0.38 -8.55
CA GLN A 159 7.18 -0.86 -8.73
C GLN A 159 6.87 -1.90 -7.65
N ALA A 160 6.26 -1.50 -6.53
CA ALA A 160 5.64 -2.36 -5.53
C ALA A 160 4.55 -1.61 -4.75
N MET A 161 3.55 -2.34 -4.27
CA MET A 161 2.39 -1.78 -3.56
C MET A 161 2.42 -2.17 -2.08
N LEU A 162 2.05 -1.24 -1.21
CA LEU A 162 1.86 -1.45 0.23
C LEU A 162 0.41 -1.11 0.57
N LEU A 163 -0.34 -2.06 1.13
CA LEU A 163 -1.75 -1.89 1.44
C LEU A 163 -1.97 -2.08 2.94
N ASP A 164 -2.44 -1.03 3.64
CA ASP A 164 -2.74 -1.09 5.07
C ASP A 164 -4.27 -1.04 5.28
N GLU A 165 -4.88 -2.20 5.52
CA GLU A 165 -6.33 -2.37 5.72
C GLU A 165 -7.20 -1.74 4.61
N PRO A 166 -6.87 -1.97 3.31
CA PRO A 166 -7.40 -1.20 2.18
C PRO A 166 -8.92 -1.30 2.01
N PHE A 167 -9.54 -2.39 2.49
CA PHE A 167 -10.96 -2.67 2.28
C PHE A 167 -11.81 -2.57 3.56
N SER A 168 -11.19 -2.21 4.69
CA SER A 168 -11.82 -2.21 6.02
C SER A 168 -13.00 -1.24 6.18
N SER A 169 -13.12 -0.25 5.30
CA SER A 169 -14.20 0.75 5.31
C SER A 169 -15.33 0.49 4.31
N LEU A 170 -15.27 -0.64 3.58
CA LEU A 170 -16.25 -1.03 2.57
C LEU A 170 -17.33 -1.94 3.16
N ASP A 171 -18.56 -1.82 2.68
CA ASP A 171 -19.62 -2.79 2.97
C ASP A 171 -19.33 -4.15 2.32
N ALA A 172 -19.93 -5.22 2.83
CA ALA A 172 -19.56 -6.59 2.47
C ALA A 172 -19.69 -6.92 0.98
N GLY A 173 -20.71 -6.39 0.29
CA GLY A 173 -20.92 -6.64 -1.14
C GLY A 173 -19.87 -5.93 -1.97
N LEU A 174 -19.72 -4.61 -1.76
CA LEU A 174 -18.74 -3.80 -2.47
C LEU A 174 -17.29 -4.21 -2.17
N ARG A 175 -17.02 -4.69 -0.94
CA ARG A 175 -15.69 -5.16 -0.51
C ARG A 175 -15.18 -6.29 -1.38
N GLU A 176 -16.03 -7.27 -1.71
CA GLU A 176 -15.67 -8.39 -2.58
C GLU A 176 -15.26 -7.90 -3.97
N ASP A 177 -16.12 -7.08 -4.60
CA ASP A 177 -15.91 -6.59 -5.96
C ASP A 177 -14.62 -5.77 -6.08
N VAL A 178 -14.41 -4.84 -5.13
CA VAL A 178 -13.20 -3.99 -5.10
C VAL A 178 -11.96 -4.83 -4.85
N ARG A 179 -12.03 -5.84 -3.98
CA ARG A 179 -10.91 -6.73 -3.69
C ARG A 179 -10.51 -7.54 -4.91
N GLN A 180 -11.47 -8.19 -5.58
CA GLN A 180 -11.24 -8.95 -6.80
C GLN A 180 -10.63 -8.07 -7.91
N TRP A 181 -11.21 -6.88 -8.14
CA TRP A 181 -10.68 -5.92 -9.09
C TRP A 181 -9.23 -5.52 -8.78
N THR A 182 -8.93 -5.25 -7.50
CA THR A 182 -7.60 -4.82 -7.05
C THR A 182 -6.56 -5.90 -7.28
N PHE A 183 -6.82 -7.13 -6.86
CA PHE A 183 -5.86 -8.23 -7.00
C PHE A 183 -5.67 -8.64 -8.45
N ALA A 184 -6.72 -8.65 -9.26
CA ALA A 184 -6.60 -8.89 -10.70
C ALA A 184 -5.68 -7.86 -11.35
N LEU A 185 -5.83 -6.57 -11.02
CA LEU A 185 -5.02 -5.50 -11.57
C LEU A 185 -3.55 -5.58 -11.11
N LEU A 186 -3.30 -5.91 -9.85
CA LEU A 186 -1.94 -6.07 -9.32
C LEU A 186 -1.21 -7.25 -9.98
N GLN A 187 -1.93 -8.36 -10.19
CA GLN A 187 -1.43 -9.53 -10.89
C GLN A 187 -1.12 -9.21 -12.36
N GLU A 188 -2.06 -8.60 -13.08
CA GLU A 188 -1.92 -8.20 -14.48
C GLU A 188 -0.71 -7.28 -14.69
N ARG A 189 -0.51 -6.32 -13.78
CA ARG A 189 0.59 -5.34 -13.85
C ARG A 189 1.91 -5.85 -13.25
N GLU A 190 1.98 -7.11 -12.85
CA GLU A 190 3.16 -7.72 -12.23
C GLU A 190 3.66 -6.97 -10.97
N ILE A 191 2.77 -6.31 -10.22
CA ILE A 191 3.15 -5.46 -9.07
C ILE A 191 3.29 -6.33 -7.80
N PRO A 192 4.51 -6.51 -7.25
CA PRO A 192 4.69 -7.17 -5.95
C PRO A 192 3.99 -6.34 -4.86
N THR A 193 3.20 -7.01 -4.01
CA THR A 193 2.34 -6.33 -3.04
C THR A 193 2.47 -6.93 -1.64
N LEU A 194 2.65 -6.05 -0.64
CA LEU A 194 2.44 -6.39 0.77
C LEU A 194 1.08 -5.86 1.20
N LEU A 195 0.24 -6.75 1.71
CA LEU A 195 -1.07 -6.45 2.26
C LEU A 195 -1.06 -6.67 3.77
N VAL A 196 -1.48 -5.70 4.55
CA VAL A 196 -1.75 -5.84 5.98
C VAL A 196 -3.26 -5.89 6.17
N THR A 197 -3.73 -6.93 6.83
CA THR A 197 -5.12 -7.00 7.29
C THR A 197 -5.29 -7.90 8.52
N HIS A 198 -6.35 -7.67 9.29
CA HIS A 198 -6.84 -8.58 10.32
C HIS A 198 -8.03 -9.43 9.87
N ASP A 199 -8.58 -9.18 8.67
CA ASP A 199 -9.73 -9.92 8.15
C ASP A 199 -9.28 -11.03 7.21
N THR A 200 -9.63 -12.27 7.55
CA THR A 200 -9.29 -13.44 6.73
C THR A 200 -9.91 -13.41 5.34
N ALA A 201 -11.04 -12.72 5.16
CA ALA A 201 -11.66 -12.58 3.85
C ALA A 201 -10.80 -11.71 2.91
N ASP A 202 -10.06 -10.74 3.45
CA ASP A 202 -9.22 -9.86 2.65
C ASP A 202 -7.87 -10.47 2.27
N ALA A 203 -7.49 -11.55 2.94
CA ALA A 203 -6.22 -12.22 2.70
C ALA A 203 -6.16 -12.80 1.28
N CYS A 204 -5.01 -12.61 0.63
CA CYS A 204 -4.71 -13.15 -0.69
C CYS A 204 -3.27 -13.66 -0.75
N GLY A 205 -3.05 -14.68 -1.58
CA GLY A 205 -1.74 -15.30 -1.78
C GLY A 205 -1.19 -15.93 -0.51
N ARG A 206 0.12 -15.78 -0.28
CA ARG A 206 0.80 -16.34 0.89
C ARG A 206 0.50 -15.50 2.12
N VAL A 207 0.00 -16.13 3.18
CA VAL A 207 -0.30 -15.48 4.46
C VAL A 207 0.84 -15.72 5.44
N ILE A 208 1.28 -14.65 6.11
CA ILE A 208 2.30 -14.66 7.16
C ILE A 208 1.66 -14.14 8.44
N GLU A 209 1.63 -14.99 9.47
CA GLU A 209 1.18 -14.59 10.80
C GLU A 209 2.31 -13.92 11.59
N MET A 210 2.17 -12.63 11.83
CA MET A 210 3.02 -11.87 12.74
C MET A 210 2.63 -12.15 14.19
N ARG A 211 3.55 -12.75 14.94
CA ARG A 211 3.46 -12.95 16.38
C ARG A 211 4.49 -12.04 17.06
N GLY A 212 4.17 -11.56 18.27
CA GLY A 212 4.98 -10.58 19.02
C GLY A 212 6.40 -11.04 19.37
N GLU A 213 6.76 -12.29 19.08
CA GLU A 213 8.11 -12.81 19.26
C GLU A 213 8.42 -13.76 18.10
N SER A 214 9.08 -13.23 17.07
CA SER A 214 9.63 -13.97 15.91
C SER A 214 8.62 -14.57 14.93
N VAL A 215 8.82 -14.30 13.64
CA VAL A 215 8.22 -15.12 12.58
C VAL A 215 9.36 -15.83 11.86
N ASN A 216 9.49 -17.13 12.13
CA ASN A 216 10.27 -18.02 11.28
C ASN A 216 9.44 -18.28 10.03
N VAL A 217 9.77 -17.61 8.91
CA VAL A 217 9.27 -17.97 7.57
C VAL A 217 10.36 -18.67 6.81
#